data_AF-A0A2Z4YQH3-F1
#
_entry.id   AF-A0A2Z4YQH3-F1
#
_cell.length_a   1.000
_cell.length_b   1.000
_cell.length_c   1.000
_cell.angle_alpha   90.00
_cell.angle_beta   90.00
_cell.angle_gamma   90.00
#
_symmetry.space_group_name_H-M   'P 1'
#
loop_
_entity.id
_entity.type
_entity.pdbx_description
1 polymer ?
#
loop_
_entity_poly.entity_id
_entity_poly.type
_entity_poly.pdbx_seq_one_letter_code
_entity_poly.pdbx_strand_id
1 'polypeptide(L)'
;MTKRQITHRVGDDQKRRDQQPDWLEGLRGNFDAEVHLPADISREFLSAALLWAIDKRVDFALFHEADEMIIAHFGGDEIYLPSRWSDKRWHIGLEDKEPFDPGD
;
A
#
# COMPACT_ATOMS: atom_id res chain seq x y z
N MET A 1 -52.39 8.59 -14.57
CA MET A 1 -51.15 8.14 -15.25
C MET A 1 -50.15 9.29 -15.11
N THR A 2 -48.98 9.20 -14.49
CA THR A 2 -47.98 8.12 -14.37
C THR A 2 -47.15 8.36 -13.10
N LYS A 3 -47.08 7.37 -12.19
CA LYS A 3 -46.08 7.34 -11.11
C LYS A 3 -44.76 6.87 -11.72
N ARG A 4 -43.74 7.73 -11.75
CA ARG A 4 -42.37 7.31 -12.08
C ARG A 4 -41.85 6.52 -10.87
N GLN A 5 -41.96 5.20 -10.93
CA GLN A 5 -41.18 4.32 -10.06
C GLN A 5 -39.72 4.46 -10.50
N ILE A 6 -38.93 5.13 -9.65
CA ILE A 6 -37.47 5.05 -9.73
C ILE A 6 -37.13 3.65 -9.23
N THR A 7 -36.87 2.74 -10.16
CA THR A 7 -36.24 1.47 -9.85
C THR A 7 -34.81 1.80 -9.41
N HIS A 8 -34.59 2.03 -8.12
CA HIS A 8 -33.27 1.86 -7.54
C HIS A 8 -32.91 0.41 -7.77
N ARG A 9 -32.09 0.16 -8.80
CA ARG A 9 -31.39 -1.11 -8.92
C ARG A 9 -30.50 -1.21 -7.69
N VAL A 10 -30.95 -2.03 -6.74
CA VAL A 10 -30.10 -2.74 -5.80
C VAL A 10 -29.09 -3.49 -6.67
N GLY A 11 -27.90 -2.91 -6.79
CA GLY A 11 -26.72 -3.54 -7.33
C GLY A 11 -25.72 -3.56 -6.19
N ASP A 12 -25.34 -4.76 -5.79
CA ASP A 12 -24.50 -5.09 -4.65
C ASP A 12 -23.06 -4.55 -4.79
N ASP A 13 -22.83 -3.26 -4.54
CA ASP A 13 -21.51 -2.76 -4.13
C ASP A 13 -21.38 -2.84 -2.60
N GLN A 14 -21.82 -3.96 -2.01
CA GLN A 14 -21.46 -4.25 -0.63
C GLN A 14 -20.01 -4.71 -0.62
N LYS A 15 -19.13 -3.71 -0.59
CA LYS A 15 -17.73 -3.85 -0.26
C LYS A 15 -17.60 -4.81 0.92
N ARG A 16 -16.73 -5.82 0.81
CA ARG A 16 -16.54 -6.79 1.90
C ARG A 16 -16.09 -5.99 3.13
N ARG A 17 -16.50 -6.40 4.35
CA ARG A 17 -16.06 -5.72 5.60
C ARG A 17 -14.53 -5.62 5.73
N ASP A 18 -13.86 -6.46 4.98
CA ASP A 18 -12.43 -6.70 4.93
C ASP A 18 -11.70 -5.75 3.95
N GLN A 19 -12.47 -5.01 3.13
CA GLN A 19 -11.98 -4.02 2.17
C GLN A 19 -12.09 -2.60 2.75
N GLN A 20 -11.17 -1.72 2.38
CA GLN A 20 -11.15 -0.35 2.88
C GLN A 20 -12.39 0.44 2.47
N PRO A 21 -12.97 1.31 3.32
CA PRO A 21 -14.06 2.19 2.90
C PRO A 21 -13.64 3.10 1.73
N ASP A 22 -14.60 3.45 0.86
CA ASP A 22 -14.36 4.19 -0.40
C ASP A 22 -13.63 5.53 -0.20
N TRP A 23 -13.79 6.17 0.96
CA TRP A 23 -13.08 7.42 1.25
C TRP A 23 -11.57 7.20 1.47
N LEU A 24 -11.14 6.03 1.99
CA LEU A 24 -9.73 5.69 2.11
C LEU A 24 -9.12 5.34 0.75
N GLU A 25 -9.88 4.67 -0.12
CA GLU A 25 -9.45 4.47 -1.50
C GLU A 25 -9.33 5.80 -2.26
N GLY A 26 -10.29 6.72 -2.05
CA GLY A 26 -10.18 8.08 -2.57
C GLY A 26 -8.98 8.85 -2.02
N LEU A 27 -8.59 8.61 -0.76
CA LEU A 27 -7.38 9.18 -0.17
C LEU A 27 -6.11 8.58 -0.81
N ARG A 28 -6.10 7.26 -1.02
CA ARG A 28 -5.01 6.53 -1.67
C ARG A 28 -4.77 6.96 -3.12
N GLY A 29 -5.82 7.29 -3.85
CA GLY A 29 -5.73 7.83 -5.20
C GLY A 29 -4.98 9.18 -5.33
N ASN A 30 -4.56 9.81 -4.22
CA ASN A 30 -3.72 11.00 -4.25
C ASN A 30 -2.21 10.68 -4.32
N PHE A 31 -1.81 9.42 -4.12
CA PHE A 31 -0.42 8.98 -4.23
C PHE A 31 -0.12 8.49 -5.65
N ASP A 32 1.15 8.53 -6.05
CA ASP A 32 1.55 8.14 -7.41
C ASP A 32 1.69 6.62 -7.55
N ALA A 33 2.08 5.94 -6.47
CA ALA A 33 2.36 4.51 -6.47
C ALA A 33 2.14 3.87 -5.08
N GLU A 34 2.03 2.55 -5.10
CA GLU A 34 1.76 1.73 -3.92
C GLU A 34 2.63 0.48 -3.90
N VAL A 35 3.12 0.13 -2.71
CA VAL A 35 3.77 -1.15 -2.43
C VAL A 35 2.82 -2.00 -1.59
N HIS A 36 2.45 -3.16 -2.13
CA HIS A 36 1.55 -4.11 -1.49
C HIS A 36 2.36 -5.24 -0.84
N LEU A 37 2.45 -5.20 0.47
CA LEU A 37 3.06 -6.25 1.29
C LEU A 37 1.96 -7.21 1.76
N PRO A 38 2.25 -8.50 1.93
CA PRO A 38 1.29 -9.41 2.52
C PRO A 38 1.06 -9.06 4.00
N ALA A 39 -0.15 -9.26 4.50
CA ALA A 39 -0.49 -8.95 5.91
C ALA A 39 0.30 -9.76 6.94
N ASP A 40 0.86 -10.91 6.53
CA ASP A 40 1.71 -11.76 7.37
C ASP A 40 3.21 -11.42 7.27
N ILE A 41 3.58 -10.32 6.60
CA ILE A 41 4.96 -9.84 6.55
C ILE A 41 5.50 -9.66 7.98
N SER A 42 6.75 -10.08 8.21
CA SER A 42 7.34 -10.00 9.54
C SER A 42 7.35 -8.55 10.04
N ARG A 43 6.97 -8.35 11.30
CA ARG A 43 6.95 -7.03 11.94
C ARG A 43 8.33 -6.39 11.94
N GLU A 44 9.37 -7.19 12.10
CA GLU A 44 10.77 -6.77 12.08
C GLU A 44 11.12 -6.15 10.72
N PHE A 45 10.78 -6.82 9.62
CA PHE A 45 10.97 -6.29 8.27
C PHE A 45 10.18 -5.00 8.05
N LEU A 46 8.89 -4.99 8.39
CA LEU A 46 8.06 -3.80 8.21
C LEU A 46 8.61 -2.61 9.01
N SER A 47 9.06 -2.86 10.24
CA SER A 47 9.64 -1.82 11.09
C SER A 47 10.92 -1.25 10.48
N ALA A 48 11.81 -2.12 9.99
CA ALA A 48 13.04 -1.70 9.32
C ALA A 48 12.74 -0.90 8.04
N ALA A 49 11.77 -1.34 7.23
CA ALA A 49 11.37 -0.67 6.00
C ALA A 49 10.84 0.74 6.27
N LEU A 50 9.97 0.90 7.27
CA LEU A 50 9.40 2.20 7.63
C LEU A 50 10.46 3.14 8.23
N LEU A 51 11.36 2.61 9.07
CA LEU A 51 12.47 3.41 9.60
C LEU A 51 13.40 3.90 8.50
N TRP A 52 13.71 3.03 7.52
CA TRP A 52 14.51 3.42 6.36
C TRP A 52 13.82 4.47 5.50
N ALA A 53 12.53 4.30 5.22
CA ALA A 53 11.75 5.30 4.48
C ALA A 53 11.76 6.66 5.19
N ILE A 54 11.64 6.68 6.52
CA ILE A 54 11.75 7.89 7.34
C ILE A 54 13.16 8.50 7.25
N ASP A 55 14.22 7.69 7.38
CA ASP A 55 15.61 8.15 7.25
C ASP A 55 15.86 8.82 5.89
N LYS A 56 15.32 8.23 4.83
CA LYS A 56 15.41 8.75 3.45
C LYS A 56 14.40 9.84 3.14
N ARG A 57 13.60 10.27 4.12
CA ARG A 57 12.62 11.34 4.01
C ARG A 57 11.58 11.09 2.91
N VAL A 58 11.21 9.84 2.74
CA VAL A 58 10.12 9.45 1.83
C VAL A 58 8.81 9.93 2.42
N ASP A 59 8.02 10.64 1.61
CA ASP A 59 6.64 10.98 1.95
C ASP A 59 5.73 9.78 1.62
N PHE A 60 5.23 9.10 2.65
CA PHE A 60 4.38 7.92 2.51
C PHE A 60 3.19 7.93 3.46
N ALA A 61 2.18 7.11 3.12
CA ALA A 61 1.10 6.73 4.03
C ALA A 61 1.00 5.21 4.13
N LEU A 62 0.66 4.74 5.34
CA LEU A 62 0.47 3.33 5.63
C LEU A 62 -1.01 2.99 5.75
N PHE A 63 -1.43 2.01 4.98
CA PHE A 63 -2.80 1.55 4.85
C PHE A 63 -2.88 0.04 5.15
N HIS A 64 -4.05 -0.40 5.61
CA HIS A 64 -4.31 -1.80 5.91
C HIS A 64 -5.54 -2.27 5.15
N GLU A 65 -5.43 -3.42 4.50
CA GLU A 65 -6.51 -4.25 3.99
C GLU A 65 -6.43 -5.64 4.63
N ALA A 66 -7.47 -6.46 4.49
CA ALA A 66 -7.53 -7.73 5.23
C ALA A 66 -6.35 -8.67 4.99
N ASP A 67 -5.81 -8.69 3.77
CA ASP A 67 -4.70 -9.57 3.39
C ASP A 67 -3.41 -8.80 3.02
N GLU A 68 -3.43 -7.47 3.11
CA GLU A 68 -2.33 -6.62 2.64
C GLU A 68 -2.04 -5.42 3.55
N MET A 69 -0.76 -5.10 3.64
CA MET A 69 -0.24 -3.85 4.16
C MET A 69 0.21 -3.01 2.96
N ILE A 70 -0.31 -1.79 2.84
CA ILE A 70 -0.11 -0.97 1.65
C ILE A 70 0.67 0.28 2.04
N ILE A 71 1.84 0.48 1.42
CA ILE A 71 2.65 1.67 1.56
C ILE A 71 2.44 2.51 0.30
N ALA A 72 1.64 3.57 0.41
CA ALA A 72 1.43 4.52 -0.69
C ALA A 72 2.46 5.65 -0.61
N HIS A 73 2.99 6.08 -1.75
CA HIS A 73 4.06 7.07 -1.81
C HIS A 73 3.98 7.95 -3.07
N PHE A 74 4.68 9.08 -3.06
CA PHE A 74 4.89 9.90 -4.24
C PHE A 74 6.08 9.37 -5.06
N GLY A 75 6.06 9.58 -6.37
CA GLY A 75 7.03 9.01 -7.30
C GLY A 75 8.45 9.52 -7.10
N GLY A 76 9.45 8.69 -7.40
CA GLY A 76 10.87 9.01 -7.30
C GLY A 76 11.57 8.39 -6.09
N ASP A 77 10.80 7.94 -5.10
CA ASP A 77 11.31 7.35 -3.85
C ASP A 77 11.14 5.83 -3.78
N GLU A 78 10.70 5.18 -4.86
CA GLU A 78 10.53 3.72 -4.92
C GLU A 78 11.83 2.96 -4.59
N ILE A 79 12.98 3.61 -4.75
CA ILE A 79 14.30 3.06 -4.47
C ILE A 79 14.59 2.84 -2.99
N TYR A 80 13.79 3.44 -2.10
CA TYR A 80 13.92 3.30 -0.65
C TYR A 80 12.77 2.49 -0.04
N LEU A 81 11.84 2.00 -0.85
CA LEU A 81 10.68 1.26 -0.39
C LEU A 81 10.86 -0.24 -0.61
N PRO A 82 10.07 -1.08 0.06
CA PRO A 82 10.14 -2.52 -0.15
C PRO A 82 9.87 -2.90 -1.60
N SER A 83 10.68 -3.82 -2.13
CA SER A 83 10.45 -4.40 -3.44
C SER A 83 10.72 -5.90 -3.41
N ARG A 84 10.14 -6.62 -4.38
CA ARG A 84 10.31 -8.05 -4.53
C ARG A 84 11.41 -8.32 -5.55
N TRP A 85 12.52 -8.86 -5.10
CA TRP A 85 13.71 -9.12 -5.93
C TRP A 85 13.57 -10.45 -6.69
N SER A 86 14.54 -10.75 -7.56
CA SER A 86 14.58 -11.95 -8.40
C SER A 86 14.57 -13.26 -7.59
N ASP A 87 15.06 -13.22 -6.34
CA ASP A 87 15.01 -14.32 -5.39
C ASP A 87 13.61 -14.55 -4.79
N LYS A 88 12.62 -13.76 -5.22
CA LYS A 88 11.23 -13.78 -4.79
C LYS A 88 11.05 -13.47 -3.32
N ARG A 89 12.01 -12.82 -2.66
CA ARG A 89 11.88 -12.33 -1.30
C ARG A 89 11.66 -10.83 -1.29
N TRP A 90 11.10 -10.35 -0.20
CA TRP A 90 10.95 -8.92 0.07
C TRP A 90 12.26 -8.38 0.62
N HIS A 91 12.71 -7.28 0.04
CA HIS A 91 13.88 -6.54 0.47
C HIS A 91 13.53 -5.06 0.52
N ILE A 92 14.36 -4.26 1.19
CA ILE A 92 14.19 -2.81 1.25
C ILE A 92 15.06 -2.19 0.16
N GLY A 93 14.43 -1.42 -0.73
CA GLY A 93 15.05 -0.82 -1.91
C GLY A 93 15.01 -1.71 -3.16
N LEU A 94 15.72 -1.28 -4.22
CA LEU A 94 15.79 -2.00 -5.50
C LEU A 94 17.00 -2.93 -5.59
N GLU A 95 16.81 -4.08 -6.25
CA GLU A 95 17.80 -5.17 -6.37
C GLU A 95 19.16 -4.73 -6.94
N ASP A 96 19.18 -3.70 -7.78
CA ASP A 96 20.39 -3.18 -8.45
C ASP A 96 20.87 -1.82 -7.91
N LYS A 97 20.40 -1.39 -6.74
CA LYS A 97 20.81 -0.13 -6.10
C LYS A 97 21.46 -0.37 -4.74
N GLU A 98 22.02 0.69 -4.15
CA GLU A 98 22.60 0.65 -2.81
C GLU A 98 21.62 -0.04 -1.84
N PRO A 99 22.02 -1.17 -1.24
CA PRO A 99 21.14 -1.93 -0.36
C PRO A 99 20.91 -1.17 0.94
N PHE A 100 19.76 -1.44 1.56
CA PHE A 100 19.54 -1.14 2.97
C PHE A 100 20.55 -1.92 3.82
N ASP A 101 21.38 -1.21 4.60
CA ASP A 101 22.25 -1.80 5.61
C ASP A 101 21.66 -1.53 7.01
N PRO A 102 21.18 -2.55 7.74
CA PRO A 102 20.67 -2.39 9.10
C PRO A 102 21.76 -2.07 10.15
N GLY A 103 23.02 -1.85 9.74
CA GLY A 103 24.21 -1.86 10.58
C GLY A 103 24.90 -0.54 10.94
N ASP A 104 24.28 0.64 10.74
CA ASP A 104 24.82 1.95 11.18
C ASP A 104 23.95 2.61 12.28
#